data_AF-A0A2S4Z0I6-F1
#
_entry.id   AF-A0A2S4Z0I6-F1
#
_cell.length_a   1.000
_cell.length_b   1.000
_cell.length_c   1.000
_cell.angle_alpha   90.00
_cell.angle_beta   90.00
_cell.angle_gamma   90.00
#
_symmetry.space_group_name_H-M   'P 1'
#
loop_
_entity.id
_entity.type
_entity.pdbx_description
1 polymer ?
#
loop_
_entity_poly.entity_id
_entity_poly.type
_entity_poly.pdbx_seq_one_letter_code
_entity_poly.pdbx_strand_id
1 'polypeptide(L)' 'MVPLLLVLLLALILFGAGFALKALWWVAVIVLAVWLLGFVVRPASGGRRGRWYRW' A
#
# COMPACT_ATOMS: atom_id res chain seq x y z
N MET A 1 -29.90 -25.61 11.87
CA MET A 1 -29.17 -24.36 12.20
C MET A 1 -27.74 -24.36 11.65
N VAL A 2 -26.98 -25.44 11.79
CA VAL A 2 -25.60 -25.57 11.25
C VAL A 2 -25.45 -25.18 9.75
N PRO A 3 -26.34 -25.59 8.83
CA PRO A 3 -26.21 -25.19 7.41
C PRO A 3 -26.34 -23.68 7.20
N LEU A 4 -27.21 -23.03 7.97
CA LEU A 4 -27.42 -21.58 7.95
C LEU A 4 -26.18 -20.81 8.41
N LEU A 5 -25.50 -21.31 9.45
CA LEU A 5 -24.24 -20.73 9.92
C LEU A 5 -23.13 -20.85 8.88
N LEU A 6 -23.03 -21.98 8.17
CA LEU A 6 -22.04 -22.18 7.11
C LEU A 6 -22.25 -21.19 5.96
N VAL A 7 -23.51 -20.97 5.56
CA VAL A 7 -23.84 -19.97 4.53
C VAL A 7 -23.50 -18.56 4.99
N LEU A 8 -23.83 -18.20 6.24
CA LEU A 8 -23.49 -16.89 6.80
C LEU A 8 -21.98 -16.67 6.84
N LEU A 9 -21.23 -17.68 7.27
CA LEU A 9 -19.77 -17.63 7.30
C LEU A 9 -19.20 -17.44 5.89
N LEU A 10 -19.72 -18.19 4.90
CA LEU A 10 -19.31 -18.06 3.51
C LEU A 10 -19.61 -16.67 2.96
N ALA A 11 -20.80 -16.13 3.25
CA ALA A 11 -21.18 -14.78 2.85
C ALA A 11 -20.23 -13.73 3.46
N LEU A 12 -19.89 -13.88 4.75
CA LEU A 12 -18.97 -12.98 5.44
C LEU A 12 -17.55 -13.06 4.85
N ILE A 13 -17.07 -14.26 4.52
CA ILE A 13 -15.76 -14.47 3.90
C ILE A 13 -15.73 -13.86 2.50
N LEU A 14 -16.70 -14.18 1.65
CA LEU A 14 -16.74 -13.71 0.26
C LEU A 14 -16.89 -12.19 0.19
N PHE A 15 -17.79 -11.62 1.00
CA PHE A 15 -17.97 -10.18 1.10
C PHE A 15 -16.72 -9.49 1.69
N GLY A 16 -16.20 -10.01 2.79
CA GLY A 16 -15.02 -9.49 3.46
C GLY A 16 -13.78 -9.53 2.57
N ALA A 17 -13.55 -10.64 1.85
CA ALA A 17 -12.43 -10.78 0.91
C ALA A 17 -12.55 -9.80 -0.25
N GLY A 18 -13.73 -9.68 -0.87
CA GLY A 18 -13.97 -8.72 -1.95
C GLY A 18 -13.72 -7.27 -1.52
N PHE A 19 -14.19 -6.89 -0.33
CA PHE A 19 -13.94 -5.58 0.26
C PHE A 19 -12.46 -5.36 0.58
N ALA A 20 -11.80 -6.33 1.23
CA ALA A 20 -10.40 -6.24 1.63
C ALA A 20 -9.47 -6.07 0.42
N LEU A 21 -9.69 -6.83 -0.65
CA LEU A 21 -8.92 -6.69 -1.90
C LEU A 21 -9.10 -5.30 -2.51
N LYS A 22 -10.32 -4.77 -2.54
CA LYS A 22 -10.60 -3.41 -3.05
C LYS A 22 -9.89 -2.35 -2.22
N ALA A 23 -9.98 -2.46 -0.89
CA ALA A 23 -9.32 -1.54 0.03
C ALA A 23 -7.80 -1.60 -0.12
N LEU A 24 -7.22 -2.81 -0.19
CA LEU A 24 -5.79 -3.01 -0.37
C LEU A 24 -5.30 -2.41 -1.69
N TRP A 25 -6.08 -2.54 -2.76
CA TRP A 25 -5.76 -1.94 -4.05
C TRP A 25 -5.72 -0.41 -3.99
N TRP A 26 -6.70 0.22 -3.33
CA TRP A 26 -6.68 1.66 -3.09
C TRP A 26 -5.47 2.09 -2.26
N VAL A 27 -5.15 1.36 -1.19
CA VAL A 27 -3.95 1.63 -0.37
C VAL A 27 -2.68 1.54 -1.23
N ALA A 28 -2.54 0.50 -2.05
CA ALA A 28 -1.39 0.33 -2.94
C ALA A 28 -1.26 1.49 -3.93
N VAL A 29 -2.36 1.94 -4.53
CA VAL A 29 -2.37 3.10 -5.44
C VAL A 29 -1.95 4.38 -4.72
N ILE A 30 -2.48 4.62 -3.52
CA ILE A 30 -2.12 5.80 -2.71
C ILE A 30 -0.63 5.77 -2.36
N VAL A 31 -0.11 4.64 -1.88
CA VAL A 31 1.32 4.48 -1.54
C VAL A 31 2.18 4.74 -2.77
N LEU A 32 1.81 4.17 -3.92
CA LEU A 32 2.52 4.40 -5.18
C LEU A 32 2.50 5.88 -5.57
N ALA A 33 1.35 6.54 -5.47
CA ALA A 33 1.22 7.96 -5.78
C ALA A 33 2.08 8.82 -4.84
N VAL A 34 2.07 8.56 -3.53
CA VAL A 34 2.90 9.26 -2.54
C VAL A 34 4.39 9.04 -2.82
N TRP A 35 4.79 7.81 -3.13
CA TRP A 35 6.17 7.49 -3.50
C TRP A 35 6.61 8.24 -4.76
N LEU A 36 5.76 8.28 -5.79
CA LEU A 36 6.02 9.03 -7.02
C LEU A 36 6.09 10.54 -6.77
N LEU A 37 5.21 11.09 -5.94
CA LEU A 37 5.28 12.49 -5.52
C LEU A 37 6.61 12.77 -4.81
N GLY A 38 7.05 11.89 -3.91
CA GLY A 38 8.37 11.99 -3.27
C GLY A 38 9.53 11.91 -4.27
N PHE A 39 9.38 11.18 -5.38
CA PHE A 39 10.36 11.14 -6.46
C PHE A 39 10.38 12.45 -7.27
N VAL A 40 9.20 12.99 -7.62
CA VAL A 40 9.07 14.25 -8.38
C VAL A 40 9.53 15.46 -7.55
N VAL A 41 9.18 15.50 -6.27
CA VAL A 41 9.54 16.59 -5.35
C VAL A 41 10.98 16.47 -4.85
N ARG A 42 11.65 15.32 -5.03
CA ARG A 42 13.04 15.16 -4.62
C ARG A 42 13.91 16.20 -5.34
N PRO A 43 14.55 17.14 -4.62
CA PRO A 43 15.48 18.05 -5.26
C PRO A 43 16.62 17.24 -5.86
N ALA A 44 16.99 17.54 -7.10
CA ALA A 44 18.14 16.94 -7.79
C ALA A 44 19.48 17.40 -7.18
N SER A 45 19.64 17.33 -5.86
CA SER A 45 20.91 17.59 -5.18
C SER A 45 21.73 16.29 -5.09
N GLY A 46 21.89 15.60 -6.23
CA GLY A 46 22.84 14.51 -6.40
C GLY A 46 24.28 14.98 -6.62
N GLY A 47 24.56 16.29 -6.49
CA GLY A 47 25.85 16.85 -6.88
C GLY A 47 26.34 17.94 -5.94
N ARG A 48 26.87 17.56 -4.76
CA ARG A 48 28.10 18.15 -4.19
C ARG A 48 28.50 17.42 -2.90
N ARG A 49 29.35 16.41 -3.12
CA ARG A 49 30.60 16.22 -2.36
C ARG A 49 30.41 16.06 -0.85
N GLY A 50 29.94 14.89 -0.45
CA GLY A 50 30.42 14.25 0.77
C GLY A 50 31.92 14.03 0.67
N ARG A 51 32.74 15.06 0.91
CA ARG A 51 34.16 14.89 1.20
C ARG A 51 34.31 14.51 2.67
N TRP A 52 33.95 13.26 2.95
CA TRP A 52 34.30 12.51 4.15
C TRP A 52 35.77 12.01 4.12
N TYR A 53 36.67 12.78 3.48
CA TYR A 53 38.12 12.64 3.64
C TYR A 53 38.58 13.83 4.48
N ARG A 54 38.40 13.72 5.80
CA ARG A 54 39.00 14.59 6.81
C ARG A 54 39.45 13.80 8.05
N TRP A 55 39.74 12.52 7.84
CA TRP A 55 40.63 11.74 8.70
C TRP A 55 41.89 11.50 7.88
#